data_AF-A0A0M2HKK6-F1
#
_entry.id   AF-A0A0M2HKK6-F1
#
_cell.length_a   1.000
_cell.length_b   1.000
_cell.length_c   1.000
_cell.angle_alpha   90.00
_cell.angle_beta   90.00
_cell.angle_gamma   90.00
#
_symmetry.space_group_name_H-M   'P 1'
#
loop_
_entity.id
_entity.type
_entity.pdbx_description
1 polymer ?
#
loop_
_entity_poly.entity_id
_entity_poly.type
_entity_poly.pdbx_seq_one_letter_code
_entity_poly.pdbx_strand_id
1 'polypeptide(L)' 'MDRLSFDHAVQNERLGRWLHHGPPTGMSANQLCLWQADVWMLIMTDERAGRIETTFRRFDDEATALDDALDGLRFMKQF' A
#
# COMPACT_ATOMS: atom_id res chain seq x y z
N MET A 1 -10.11 -0.52 9.59
CA MET A 1 -11.19 -0.94 8.65
C MET A 1 -11.16 -2.44 8.41
N ASP A 2 -12.24 -3.09 7.93
CA ASP A 2 -12.20 -4.49 7.50
C ASP A 2 -11.86 -4.65 6.01
N ARG A 3 -11.50 -5.88 5.59
CA ARG A 3 -11.02 -6.15 4.23
C ARG A 3 -12.05 -5.88 3.14
N LEU A 4 -13.31 -6.18 3.39
CA LEU A 4 -14.40 -5.94 2.43
C LEU A 4 -14.59 -4.44 2.17
N SER A 5 -14.56 -3.64 3.23
CA SER A 5 -14.67 -2.19 3.16
C SER A 5 -13.45 -1.59 2.43
N PHE A 6 -12.26 -2.13 2.68
CA PHE A 6 -11.04 -1.74 1.99
C PHE A 6 -11.12 -2.03 0.49
N ASP A 7 -11.48 -3.26 0.11
CA ASP A 7 -11.58 -3.66 -1.31
C ASP A 7 -12.63 -2.82 -2.05
N HIS A 8 -13.78 -2.56 -1.41
CA HIS A 8 -14.78 -1.64 -1.94
C HIS A 8 -14.24 -0.22 -2.13
N ALA A 9 -13.49 0.33 -1.16
CA ALA A 9 -12.89 1.66 -1.29
C ALA A 9 -11.87 1.71 -2.43
N VAL A 10 -10.98 0.70 -2.51
CA VAL A 10 -9.98 0.57 -3.58
C VAL A 10 -10.65 0.52 -4.96
N GLN A 11 -11.73 -0.24 -5.09
CA GLN A 11 -12.48 -0.34 -6.34
C GLN A 11 -13.20 0.97 -6.68
N ASN A 12 -13.95 1.54 -5.74
CA ASN A 12 -14.74 2.76 -5.95
C ASN A 12 -13.86 3.96 -6.31
N GLU A 13 -12.71 4.08 -5.66
CA GLU A 13 -11.76 5.18 -5.88
C GLU A 13 -10.76 4.88 -7.02
N ARG A 14 -10.86 3.70 -7.64
CA ARG A 14 -9.97 3.22 -8.72
C ARG A 14 -8.49 3.20 -8.32
N LEU A 15 -8.21 2.81 -7.08
CA LEU A 15 -6.88 2.81 -6.48
C LEU A 15 -6.05 1.58 -6.83
N GLY A 16 -6.65 0.56 -7.42
CA GLY A 16 -6.01 -0.74 -7.68
C GLY A 16 -4.71 -0.66 -8.49
N ARG A 17 -4.50 0.36 -9.33
CA ARG A 17 -3.26 0.51 -10.11
C ARG A 17 -2.02 0.79 -9.24
N TRP A 18 -2.21 1.40 -8.07
CA TRP A 18 -1.13 1.71 -7.13
C TRP A 18 -1.02 0.65 -6.03
N LEU A 19 -1.93 -0.31 -5.94
CA LEU A 19 -1.91 -1.33 -4.89
C LEU A 19 -1.19 -2.58 -5.38
N HIS A 20 -0.25 -3.06 -4.56
CA HIS A 20 0.39 -4.35 -4.71
C HIS A 20 0.15 -5.20 -3.45
N HIS A 21 -0.42 -6.40 -3.63
CA HIS A 21 -0.52 -7.37 -2.55
C HIS A 21 0.72 -8.26 -2.56
N GLY A 22 1.60 -8.06 -1.59
CA GLY A 22 2.88 -8.76 -1.50
C GLY A 22 4.04 -7.84 -1.13
N PRO A 23 5.22 -8.41 -0.84
CA PRO A 23 6.44 -7.65 -0.63
C PRO A 23 6.86 -6.92 -1.92
N PRO A 24 7.60 -5.80 -1.82
CA PRO A 24 8.05 -5.07 -3.00
C PRO A 24 8.93 -5.96 -3.89
N THR A 25 8.72 -5.83 -5.20
CA THR A 25 9.48 -6.52 -6.25
C THR A 25 10.07 -5.50 -7.22
N GLY A 26 10.93 -5.94 -8.15
CA GLY A 26 11.43 -5.07 -9.21
C GLY A 26 10.34 -4.50 -10.14
N MET A 27 9.11 -5.02 -10.05
CA MET A 27 7.96 -4.53 -10.83
C MET A 27 7.00 -3.67 -9.99
N SER A 28 7.18 -3.59 -8.67
CA SER A 28 6.26 -2.87 -7.79
C SER A 28 6.62 -1.39 -7.70
N ALA A 29 6.97 -0.79 -8.83
CA ALA A 29 7.42 0.58 -8.93
C ALA A 29 6.25 1.56 -8.90
N ASN A 30 6.35 2.64 -8.11
CA ASN A 30 5.25 3.59 -7.88
C ASN A 30 3.98 2.88 -7.35
N GLN A 31 4.17 1.91 -6.45
CA GLN A 31 3.10 1.14 -5.82
C GLN A 31 3.23 1.13 -4.29
N LEU A 32 2.08 1.05 -3.62
CA LEU A 32 1.94 0.70 -2.22
C LEU A 32 1.81 -0.81 -2.11
N CYS A 33 2.81 -1.42 -1.49
CA CYS A 33 2.88 -2.84 -1.18
C CYS A 33 2.29 -3.07 0.20
N LEU A 34 1.26 -3.91 0.29
CA LEU A 34 0.60 -4.32 1.54
C LEU A 34 0.65 -5.85 1.65
N TRP A 35 1.22 -6.37 2.74
CA TRP A 35 1.23 -7.81 3.02
C TRP A 35 1.34 -8.09 4.52
N GLN A 36 1.04 -9.33 4.88
CA GLN A 36 1.24 -9.86 6.23
C GLN A 36 2.43 -10.83 6.23
N ALA A 37 3.40 -10.57 7.11
CA ALA A 37 4.44 -11.52 7.49
C ALA A 37 4.19 -11.95 8.95
N ASP A 38 5.09 -11.63 9.87
CA ASP A 38 4.83 -11.73 11.32
C ASP A 38 3.92 -10.60 11.83
N VAL A 39 4.02 -9.45 11.16
CA VAL A 39 3.18 -8.25 11.36
C VAL A 39 2.68 -7.76 10.00
N TRP A 40 1.70 -6.86 10.01
CA TRP A 40 1.26 -6.18 8.79
C TRP A 40 2.26 -5.13 8.37
N MET A 41 2.55 -5.11 7.06
CA MET A 41 3.65 -4.37 6.49
C MET A 41 3.13 -3.53 5.33
N LEU A 42 3.52 -2.26 5.33
CA LEU A 42 3.21 -1.31 4.28
C LEU A 42 4.51 -0.66 3.80
N ILE A 43 4.74 -0.74 2.49
CA ILE A 43 5.85 -0.05 1.83
C ILE A 43 5.32 0.72 0.62
N MET A 44 5.62 2.01 0.57
CA MET A 44 5.47 2.81 -0.66
C MET A 44 6.78 2.80 -1.43
N THR A 45 6.71 2.57 -2.74
CA THR A 45 7.86 2.62 -3.64
C THR A 45 7.76 3.83 -4.57
N ASP A 46 8.90 4.42 -4.92
CA ASP A 46 9.02 5.51 -5.90
C ASP A 46 10.21 5.22 -6.83
N GLU A 47 10.02 5.37 -8.14
CA GLU A 47 11.08 5.19 -9.15
C GLU A 47 11.91 6.46 -9.40
N ARG A 48 11.40 7.64 -9.06
CA ARG A 48 11.93 8.94 -9.53
C ARG A 48 13.35 9.26 -9.05
N ALA A 49 13.89 8.54 -8.07
CA ALA A 49 15.22 8.81 -7.50
C ALA A 49 16.31 7.77 -7.84
N GLY A 50 16.01 6.72 -8.63
CA GLY A 50 16.95 5.59 -8.78
C GLY A 50 17.25 4.86 -7.45
N ARG A 51 16.47 5.18 -6.41
CA ARG A 51 16.46 4.64 -5.06
C ARG A 51 15.00 4.48 -4.70
N ILE A 52 14.62 3.28 -4.25
CA ILE A 52 13.32 3.05 -3.64
C ILE A 52 13.32 3.83 -2.32
N GLU A 53 12.78 5.05 -2.30
CA GLU A 53 12.49 5.75 -1.04
C GLU A 53 11.36 4.99 -0.35
N THR A 54 11.76 4.05 0.50
CA THR A 54 10.86 3.12 1.17
C THR A 54 10.32 3.80 2.42
N THR A 55 9.09 4.30 2.37
CA THR A 55 8.35 4.58 3.61
C THR A 55 7.86 3.25 4.15
N PHE A 56 8.50 2.79 5.20
CA PHE A 56 8.27 1.48 5.80
C PHE A 56 7.43 1.63 7.07
N ARG A 57 6.28 0.96 7.12
CA ARG A 57 5.38 0.96 8.29
C ARG A 57 5.02 -0.47 8.70
N ARG A 58 4.97 -0.68 10.01
CA ARG A 58 4.59 -1.95 10.65
C ARG A 58 3.35 -1.72 11.48
N PHE A 59 2.43 -2.68 11.45
CA PHE A 59 1.19 -2.67 12.21
C PHE A 59 0.95 -4.03 12.84
N ASP A 60 0.51 -4.05 14.09
CA ASP A 60 0.23 -5.29 14.81
C ASP A 60 -1.10 -5.92 14.39
N ASP A 61 -1.99 -5.13 13.77
CA ASP A 61 -3.32 -5.55 13.35
C ASP A 61 -3.64 -5.15 11.90
N GLU A 62 -4.50 -5.96 11.28
CA GLU A 62 -4.93 -5.76 9.89
C GLU A 62 -5.72 -4.46 9.72
N ALA A 63 -6.54 -4.09 10.71
CA ALA A 63 -7.48 -3.00 10.56
C ALA A 63 -6.76 -1.65 10.43
N THR A 64 -5.75 -1.41 11.28
CA THR A 64 -4.89 -0.23 11.22
C THR A 64 -4.06 -0.22 9.93
N ALA A 65 -3.55 -1.38 9.51
CA ALA A 65 -2.78 -1.48 8.26
C ALA A 65 -3.61 -1.13 7.03
N LEU A 66 -4.87 -1.57 6.96
CA LEU A 66 -5.79 -1.27 5.87
C LEU A 66 -6.19 0.20 5.84
N ASP A 67 -6.40 0.82 7.00
CA ASP A 67 -6.69 2.25 7.11
C ASP A 67 -5.51 3.09 6.57
N ASP A 68 -4.29 2.78 7.03
CA ASP A 68 -3.08 3.48 6.58
C ASP A 68 -2.77 3.21 5.10
N ALA A 69 -3.02 1.99 4.62
CA ALA A 69 -2.89 1.63 3.21
C ALA A 69 -3.83 2.45 2.32
N LEU A 70 -5.07 2.65 2.74
CA LEU A 70 -6.03 3.43 1.97
C LEU A 70 -5.61 4.90 1.86
N ASP A 71 -5.14 5.49 2.96
CA ASP A 71 -4.63 6.86 2.96
C ASP A 71 -3.36 6.99 2.11
N GLY A 72 -2.46 6.01 2.17
CA GLY A 72 -1.28 5.95 1.30
C GLY A 72 -1.65 5.85 -0.18
N LEU A 73 -2.62 5.02 -0.55
CA LEU A 73 -3.11 4.89 -1.92
C LEU A 73 -3.73 6.21 -2.42
N ARG A 74 -4.52 6.88 -1.58
CA ARG A 74 -5.12 8.19 -1.91
C ARG A 74 -4.07 9.26 -2.12
N PHE A 75 -3.01 9.26 -1.31
CA PHE A 75 -1.85 10.13 -1.51
C PHE A 75 -1.21 9.84 -2.86
N MET A 76 -0.87 8.59 -3.18
CA MET A 76 -0.24 8.22 -4.46
C MET A 76 -1.08 8.56 -5.69
N LYS A 77 -2.40 8.58 -5.56
CA LYS A 77 -3.30 8.99 -6.65
C LYS A 77 -3.23 10.49 -6.99
N GLN A 78 -2.82 11.32 -6.05
CA GLN A 78 -2.71 12.78 -6.25
C GLN A 78 -1.40 13.20 -6.94
N PHE A 79 -0.41 12.31 -7.04
CA PHE A 79 0.89 12.53 -7.70
C PHE A 79 0.96 11.91 -9.10
#